data_AF-A0A965U5T9-F1
#
_entry.id   AF-A0A965U5T9-F1
#
_cell.length_a   1.000
_cell.length_b   1.000
_cell.length_c   1.000
_cell.angle_alpha   90.00
_cell.angle_beta   90.00
_cell.angle_gamma   90.00
#
_symmetry.space_group_name_H-M   'P 1'
#
loop_
_entity.id
_entity.type
_entity.pdbx_description
1 polymer ?
#
loop_
_entity_poly.entity_id
_entity_poly.type
_entity_poly.pdbx_seq_one_letter_code
_entity_poly.pdbx_strand_id
1 'polypeptide(L)'
;MTLTLADFPDKSTVERVDLRQVPADQPLTFTATVKNEAKDPVSGTVTFWLNDDWEMVSSAKIKIELASGQQRVVACEAKPRASVLAAAYPVHARLIGRVGTQELELHPIALFMVDKRSLPAVKKTVDTSTTLSGAGVVRLDKIPWLTRINHAGRTTDLGAHFSASDPVSGACSARSSTARNGLVMGGFNIHPPYRGGSGSVWNEYTLQLPAITPITVSFNTAIRDSAPQEPLSDGVEFKVLVRTEQGESRELFTRFSAAKSWEPATVDLSAYAGQRIVLSLWSGPGPKNNTACDSAFWGNPCLRVGPAPAVVSEAEWKMREAHAVQKARAAVREKPERGNGAFRLNVNGTVYGAALALGSQGVMDGVLAFSDGERALTYRGFVCEIDHARIGTAEFAQTVSSVKPAVKRNAWIVDHVISSSSGTLTARARFEVDGGALRMAWTLPGQSPDARGAPRFTKLGIGAASEKVGRFYAGFGNVVEQPGDFRLSGGGFMLSTRHIGVDYPNGLSLLQACDIFPDHAIHESRLQRLALETQHDATFMFVPSSKGAFDAARAYAQITGFEKGRGVDGVLGRMCIDQW
;
A
#
# COMPACT_ATOMS: atom_id res chain seq x y z
N MET A 1 6.90 48.79 13.42
CA MET A 1 6.73 47.81 14.52
C MET A 1 7.38 46.55 14.08
N THR A 2 8.21 45.96 14.93
CA THR A 2 8.92 44.72 14.60
C THR A 2 8.82 43.76 15.77
N LEU A 3 8.46 42.53 15.46
CA LEU A 3 8.53 41.39 16.37
C LEU A 3 9.46 40.37 15.72
N THR A 4 10.56 40.04 16.39
CA THR A 4 11.57 39.13 15.85
C THR A 4 11.87 38.03 16.87
N LEU A 5 11.92 36.78 16.43
CA LEU A 5 12.41 35.66 17.24
C LEU A 5 13.94 35.65 17.18
N ALA A 6 14.59 35.66 18.35
CA ALA A 6 16.04 35.74 18.47
C ALA A 6 16.72 34.35 18.36
N ASP A 7 18.00 34.35 18.01
CA ASP A 7 18.86 33.15 17.94
C ASP A 7 18.46 32.13 16.85
N PHE A 8 17.84 32.59 15.77
CA PHE A 8 17.57 31.81 14.57
C PHE A 8 18.34 32.38 13.38
N PRO A 9 18.95 31.55 12.51
CA PRO A 9 19.69 32.03 11.36
C PRO A 9 18.76 32.70 10.33
N ASP A 10 19.05 33.95 9.96
CA ASP A 10 18.31 34.69 8.92
C ASP A 10 18.65 34.28 7.47
N LYS A 11 19.59 33.33 7.29
CA LYS A 11 20.10 32.93 5.98
C LYS A 11 19.36 31.70 5.45
N SER A 12 18.18 31.92 4.88
CA SER A 12 17.53 30.93 4.02
C SER A 12 17.76 31.28 2.55
N THR A 13 18.08 30.28 1.74
CA THR A 13 18.06 30.38 0.27
C THR A 13 16.80 29.67 -0.24
N VAL A 14 16.45 29.86 -1.51
CA VAL A 14 15.30 29.18 -2.15
C VAL A 14 15.41 27.64 -2.04
N GLU A 15 16.62 27.10 -1.86
CA GLU A 15 16.88 25.65 -1.84
C GLU A 15 17.23 25.07 -0.45
N ARG A 16 17.59 25.90 0.54
CA ARG A 16 18.00 25.43 1.88
C ARG A 16 17.58 26.36 3.00
N VAL A 17 16.93 25.79 4.01
CA VAL A 17 16.65 26.40 5.31
C VAL A 17 17.76 26.00 6.26
N ASP A 18 18.56 26.96 6.73
CA ASP A 18 19.49 26.73 7.82
C ASP A 18 18.70 26.67 9.14
N LEU A 19 18.95 25.65 9.96
CA LEU A 19 18.17 25.37 11.16
C LEU A 19 19.08 25.23 12.36
N ARG A 20 18.79 25.99 13.42
CA ARG A 20 19.45 25.85 14.71
C ARG A 20 19.22 24.43 15.25
N GLN A 21 20.30 23.70 15.52
CA GLN A 21 20.25 22.40 16.20
C GLN A 21 20.12 22.62 17.70
N VAL A 22 19.18 21.93 18.34
CA VAL A 22 18.94 22.00 19.79
C VAL A 22 18.83 20.61 20.40
N PRO A 23 19.31 20.42 21.64
CA PRO A 23 19.04 19.19 22.36
C PRO A 23 17.58 19.15 22.85
N ALA A 24 17.02 17.95 22.99
CA ALA A 24 15.66 17.71 23.49
C ALA A 24 15.66 16.84 24.76
N ASP A 25 16.71 16.94 25.56
CA ASP A 25 16.82 16.33 26.90
C ASP A 25 16.54 17.35 28.03
N GLN A 26 16.41 18.64 27.69
CA GLN A 26 16.18 19.74 28.62
C GLN A 26 15.15 20.73 28.04
N PRO A 27 14.50 21.55 28.89
CA PRO A 27 13.68 22.64 28.41
C PRO A 27 14.47 23.66 27.56
N LEU A 28 13.78 24.23 26.57
CA LEU A 28 14.32 25.24 25.67
C LEU A 28 13.67 26.59 25.94
N THR A 29 14.48 27.64 25.97
CA THR A 29 14.02 29.03 26.05
C THR A 29 13.93 29.63 24.65
N PHE A 30 12.77 30.21 24.34
CA PHE A 30 12.51 30.96 23.12
C PHE A 30 12.30 32.42 23.45
N THR A 31 12.99 33.28 22.72
CA THR A 31 13.02 34.72 22.99
C THR A 31 12.51 35.48 21.79
N ALA A 32 11.63 36.47 22.01
CA ALA A 32 11.22 37.42 21.01
C ALA A 32 11.53 38.86 21.46
N THR A 33 12.03 39.68 20.53
CA THR A 33 12.22 41.11 20.74
C THR A 33 11.06 41.86 20.09
N VAL A 34 10.35 42.66 20.87
CA VAL A 34 9.35 43.61 20.37
C VAL A 34 9.98 44.99 20.37
N LYS A 35 9.98 45.67 19.22
CA LYS A 35 10.49 47.04 19.08
C LYS A 35 9.38 47.97 18.62
N ASN A 36 9.11 49.02 19.41
CA ASN A 36 8.22 50.11 19.06
C ASN A 36 8.99 51.18 18.28
N GLU A 37 8.76 51.24 16.96
CA GLU A 37 9.32 52.27 16.07
C GLU A 37 8.29 53.33 15.65
N ALA A 38 7.07 53.25 16.17
CA ALA A 38 6.04 54.26 15.93
C ALA A 38 6.16 55.38 16.95
N LYS A 39 5.51 56.52 16.63
CA LYS A 39 5.48 57.70 17.50
C LYS A 39 4.54 57.54 18.70
N ASP A 40 3.60 56.60 18.63
CA ASP A 40 2.61 56.32 19.66
C ASP A 40 3.01 55.13 20.54
N PRO A 41 2.53 55.06 21.80
CA PRO A 41 2.74 53.89 22.65
C PRO A 41 1.99 52.66 22.12
N VAL A 42 2.55 51.48 22.43
CA VAL A 42 1.99 50.18 22.07
C VAL A 42 1.64 49.40 23.30
N SER A 43 0.46 48.79 23.31
CA SER A 43 0.07 47.78 24.28
C SER A 43 -0.45 46.54 23.58
N GLY A 44 -0.16 45.36 24.13
CA GLY A 44 -0.58 44.11 23.50
C GLY A 44 -0.13 42.88 24.27
N THR A 45 -0.43 41.71 23.72
CA THR A 45 -0.01 40.43 24.27
C THR A 45 0.76 39.64 23.22
N VAL A 46 1.98 39.25 23.56
CA VAL A 46 2.74 38.25 22.79
C VAL A 46 2.34 36.87 23.27
N THR A 47 1.92 36.00 22.36
CA THR A 47 1.57 34.60 22.63
C THR A 47 2.53 33.68 21.93
N PHE A 48 3.14 32.75 22.67
CA PHE A 48 4.02 31.71 22.16
C PHE A 48 3.32 30.35 22.12
N TRP A 49 3.60 29.55 21.10
CA TRP A 49 3.25 28.13 21.09
C TRP A 49 4.13 27.32 20.13
N LEU A 50 4.14 26.02 20.34
CA LEU A 50 4.73 25.00 19.48
C LEU A 50 3.65 23.95 19.13
N ASN A 51 4.04 22.88 18.45
CA ASN A 51 3.16 21.74 18.24
C ASN A 51 2.98 20.90 19.53
N ASP A 52 2.15 19.87 19.41
CA ASP A 52 1.75 18.93 20.46
C ASP A 52 2.88 18.07 21.04
N ASP A 53 4.05 18.03 20.39
CA ASP A 53 5.25 17.37 20.92
C ASP A 53 5.98 18.18 22.00
N TRP A 54 5.62 19.45 22.18
CA TRP A 54 6.24 20.33 23.17
C TRP A 54 5.20 20.78 24.20
N GLU A 55 5.65 21.05 25.41
CA GLU A 55 4.81 21.57 26.49
C GLU A 55 5.38 22.90 26.97
N MET A 56 4.57 23.96 26.90
CA MET A 56 4.94 25.26 27.46
C MET A 56 5.07 25.15 28.99
N VAL A 57 6.24 25.47 29.52
CA VAL A 57 6.57 25.41 30.96
C VAL A 57 6.28 26.73 31.65
N SER A 58 6.49 27.85 30.94
CA SER A 58 6.18 29.20 31.42
C SER A 58 4.87 29.72 30.82
N SER A 59 4.38 30.87 31.32
CA SER A 59 3.25 31.55 30.70
C SER A 59 3.53 31.79 29.21
N ALA A 60 2.69 31.21 28.36
CA ALA A 60 2.73 31.40 26.92
C ALA A 60 2.26 32.80 26.50
N LYS A 61 1.62 33.57 27.40
CA LYS A 61 1.06 34.90 27.10
C LYS A 61 1.74 35.96 27.95
N ILE A 62 2.33 36.95 27.29
CA ILE A 62 3.12 38.01 27.93
C ILE A 62 2.59 39.36 27.48
N LYS A 63 2.05 40.12 28.43
CA LYS A 63 1.58 41.49 28.18
C LYS A 63 2.77 42.44 28.06
N ILE A 64 2.71 43.32 27.07
CA ILE A 64 3.70 44.36 26.83
C ILE A 64 3.02 45.72 26.76
N GLU A 65 3.75 46.73 27.24
CA GLU A 65 3.48 48.15 27.04
C GLU A 65 4.83 48.80 26.73
N LEU A 66 4.91 49.54 25.62
CA LEU A 66 6.15 50.13 25.12
C LEU A 66 5.90 51.56 24.64
N ALA A 67 6.64 52.52 25.20
CA ALA A 67 6.66 53.88 24.67
C ALA A 67 7.36 53.92 23.30
N SER A 68 7.15 55.01 22.55
CA SER A 68 7.82 55.27 21.27
C SER A 68 9.34 55.10 21.40
N GLY A 69 9.94 54.32 20.50
CA GLY A 69 11.38 54.05 20.47
C GLY A 69 11.86 52.99 21.46
N GLN A 70 11.01 52.47 22.35
CA GLN A 70 11.40 51.42 23.29
C GLN A 70 11.39 50.03 22.66
N GLN A 71 12.20 49.14 23.24
CA GLN A 71 12.19 47.71 22.94
C GLN A 71 12.05 46.90 24.21
N ARG A 72 11.42 45.72 24.10
CA ARG A 72 11.31 44.76 25.19
C ARG A 72 11.57 43.35 24.66
N VAL A 73 12.38 42.64 25.41
CA VAL A 73 12.62 41.22 25.22
C VAL A 73 11.61 40.44 26.07
N VAL A 74 10.93 39.48 25.44
CA VAL A 74 10.03 38.54 26.10
C VAL A 74 10.51 37.13 25.82
N ALA A 75 10.39 36.24 26.79
CA ALA A 75 10.84 34.86 26.65
C ALA A 75 9.83 33.89 27.24
N CYS A 76 9.79 32.70 26.66
CA CYS A 76 9.04 31.56 27.18
C CYS A 76 9.90 30.31 27.17
N GLU A 77 9.56 29.35 28.02
CA GLU A 77 10.22 28.05 28.09
C GLU A 77 9.25 26.95 27.67
N ALA A 78 9.74 26.01 26.87
CA ALA A 78 9.01 24.79 26.53
C ALA A 78 9.89 23.57 26.73
N LYS A 79 9.32 22.50 27.26
CA LYS A 79 10.00 21.20 27.45
C LYS A 79 9.53 20.20 26.40
N PRO A 80 10.42 19.30 25.95
CA PRO A 80 10.06 18.24 25.03
C PRO A 80 9.17 17.20 25.72
N ARG A 81 8.18 16.66 25.01
CA ARG A 81 7.43 15.47 25.44
C ARG A 81 8.13 14.20 24.98
N ALA A 82 7.68 13.06 25.50
CA ALA A 82 8.16 11.74 25.09
C ALA A 82 7.94 11.42 23.58
N SER A 83 7.09 12.19 22.89
CA SER A 83 6.81 12.04 21.46
C SER A 83 7.78 12.81 20.54
N VAL A 84 8.66 13.66 21.09
CA VAL A 84 9.61 14.45 20.29
C VAL A 84 10.51 13.54 19.44
N LEU A 85 10.67 13.89 18.18
CA LEU A 85 11.47 13.21 17.17
C LEU A 85 12.65 14.08 16.74
N ALA A 86 13.63 13.47 16.07
CA ALA A 86 14.72 14.21 15.42
C ALA A 86 14.19 14.86 14.13
N ALA A 87 13.48 15.98 14.28
CA ALA A 87 12.76 16.69 13.22
C ALA A 87 12.83 18.21 13.39
N ALA A 88 12.35 18.94 12.37
CA ALA A 88 12.21 20.38 12.41
C ALA A 88 10.89 20.77 13.09
N TYR A 89 10.96 21.73 14.02
CA TYR A 89 9.82 22.19 14.81
C TYR A 89 9.61 23.70 14.65
N PRO A 90 8.35 24.16 14.50
CA PRO A 90 8.04 25.58 14.52
C PRO A 90 7.85 26.10 15.94
N VAL A 91 8.39 27.29 16.19
CA VAL A 91 7.98 28.14 17.31
C VAL A 91 7.31 29.39 16.78
N HIS A 92 6.12 29.64 17.31
CA HIS A 92 5.31 30.80 16.97
C HIS A 92 5.46 31.87 18.05
N ALA A 93 5.55 33.13 17.64
CA ALA A 93 5.34 34.27 18.54
C ALA A 93 4.37 35.24 17.87
N ARG A 94 3.17 35.41 18.44
CA ARG A 94 2.14 36.30 17.88
C ARG A 94 1.85 37.45 18.82
N LEU A 95 2.06 38.68 18.36
CA LEU A 95 1.62 39.89 19.05
C LEU A 95 0.26 40.31 18.50
N ILE A 96 -0.73 40.41 19.38
CA ILE A 96 -1.99 41.12 19.12
C ILE A 96 -2.06 42.31 20.08
N GLY A 97 -2.26 43.50 19.55
CA GLY A 97 -2.24 44.73 20.34
C GLY A 97 -2.79 45.94 19.61
N ARG A 98 -2.45 47.13 20.12
CA ARG A 98 -2.80 48.41 19.53
C ARG A 98 -1.60 49.35 19.51
N VAL A 99 -1.55 50.21 18.50
CA VAL A 99 -0.64 51.35 18.42
C VAL A 99 -1.50 52.59 18.32
N GLY A 100 -1.52 53.43 19.37
CA GLY A 100 -2.54 54.47 19.50
C GLY A 100 -3.96 53.90 19.42
N THR A 101 -4.74 54.31 18.41
CA THR A 101 -6.11 53.81 18.18
C THR A 101 -6.19 52.64 17.19
N GLN A 102 -5.11 52.27 16.50
CA GLN A 102 -5.10 51.23 15.48
C GLN A 102 -4.79 49.86 16.07
N GLU A 103 -5.40 48.81 15.52
CA GLU A 103 -5.09 47.42 15.87
C GLU A 103 -3.82 46.95 15.16
N LEU A 104 -3.05 46.09 15.84
CA LEU A 104 -1.79 45.54 15.36
C LEU A 104 -1.78 44.03 15.53
N GLU A 105 -1.38 43.33 14.48
CA GLU A 105 -1.05 41.91 14.53
C GLU A 105 0.30 41.63 13.86
N LEU A 106 1.20 40.96 14.57
CA LEU A 106 2.48 40.46 14.04
C LEU A 106 2.64 38.99 14.42
N HIS A 107 3.14 38.16 13.50
CA HIS A 107 3.25 36.71 13.73
C HIS A 107 4.47 36.09 13.03
N PRO A 108 5.70 36.36 13.50
CA PRO A 108 6.86 35.59 13.09
C PRO A 108 6.76 34.12 13.53
N ILE A 109 7.34 33.27 12.69
CA ILE A 109 7.51 31.84 12.94
C ILE A 109 8.99 31.53 12.67
N ALA A 110 9.63 30.83 13.60
CA ALA A 110 10.99 30.33 13.41
C ALA A 110 11.03 28.81 13.50
N LEU A 111 12.03 28.19 12.88
CA LEU A 111 12.22 26.75 12.86
C LEU A 111 13.52 26.38 13.57
N PHE A 112 13.50 25.30 14.35
CA PHE A 112 14.70 24.64 14.90
C PHE A 112 14.67 23.14 14.63
N MET A 113 15.81 22.46 14.71
CA MET A 113 15.95 21.02 14.52
C MET A 113 16.39 20.36 15.83
N VAL A 114 15.74 19.26 16.21
CA VAL A 114 16.14 18.46 17.37
C VAL A 114 17.30 17.53 17.02
N ASP A 115 18.37 17.56 17.81
CA ASP A 115 19.50 16.64 17.66
C ASP A 115 19.12 15.22 18.08
N LYS A 116 19.19 14.28 17.12
CA LYS A 116 18.94 12.85 17.33
C LYS A 116 19.71 12.25 18.52
N ARG A 117 20.91 12.76 18.83
CA ARG A 117 21.77 12.25 19.91
C ARG A 117 21.25 12.59 21.30
N SER A 118 20.42 13.62 21.41
CA SER A 118 19.81 14.06 22.68
C SER A 118 18.55 13.26 23.03
N LEU A 119 18.02 12.47 22.10
CA LEU A 119 16.83 11.66 22.36
C LEU A 119 17.21 10.40 23.15
N PRO A 120 16.48 10.07 24.22
CA PRO A 120 16.71 8.83 24.94
C PRO A 120 16.55 7.63 24.01
N ALA A 121 17.50 6.70 24.06
CA ALA A 121 17.45 5.47 23.28
C ALA A 121 16.29 4.59 23.80
N VAL A 122 15.13 4.69 23.17
CA VAL A 122 14.02 3.79 23.47
C VAL A 122 14.35 2.41 22.89
N LYS A 123 14.94 1.53 23.73
CA LYS A 123 14.98 0.10 23.44
C LYS A 123 13.57 -0.46 23.56
N LYS A 124 12.73 -0.27 22.54
CA LYS A 124 11.50 -1.05 22.41
C LYS A 124 11.90 -2.48 22.08
N THR A 125 11.70 -3.39 23.03
CA THR A 125 11.66 -4.83 22.74
C THR A 125 10.46 -5.05 21.82
N VAL A 126 10.73 -5.22 20.53
CA VAL A 126 9.69 -5.53 19.55
C VAL A 126 9.36 -7.00 19.71
N ASP A 127 8.13 -7.31 20.11
CA ASP A 127 7.64 -8.69 20.06
C ASP A 127 7.60 -9.13 18.59
N THR A 128 8.49 -10.07 18.23
CA THR A 128 8.55 -10.67 16.90
C THR A 128 7.72 -11.94 16.80
N SER A 129 6.90 -12.25 17.80
CA SER A 129 6.06 -13.43 17.78
C SER A 129 4.76 -13.20 17.01
N THR A 130 4.32 -14.23 16.28
CA THR A 130 3.05 -14.26 15.55
C THR A 130 2.27 -15.48 15.95
N THR A 131 1.05 -15.29 16.44
CA THR A 131 0.14 -16.39 16.77
C THR A 131 -0.83 -16.63 15.63
N LEU A 132 -0.89 -17.87 15.17
CA LEU A 132 -1.84 -18.34 14.17
C LEU A 132 -2.93 -19.14 14.89
N SER A 133 -4.14 -18.59 14.94
CA SER A 133 -5.27 -19.16 15.68
C SER A 133 -6.18 -20.04 14.82
N GLY A 134 -6.02 -20.03 13.49
CA GLY A 134 -6.92 -20.74 12.57
C GLY A 134 -6.29 -21.09 11.23
N ALA A 135 -7.08 -21.76 10.39
CA ALA A 135 -6.73 -22.03 9.00
C ALA A 135 -6.70 -20.72 8.20
N GLY A 136 -5.75 -20.58 7.27
CA GLY A 136 -5.56 -19.37 6.49
C GLY A 136 -4.17 -19.28 5.88
N VAL A 137 -3.83 -18.09 5.37
CA VAL A 137 -2.52 -17.82 4.78
C VAL A 137 -1.93 -16.55 5.35
N VAL A 138 -0.63 -16.59 5.64
CA VAL A 138 0.16 -15.45 6.10
C VAL A 138 1.37 -15.24 5.21
N ARG A 139 1.64 -13.98 4.86
CA ARG A 139 2.84 -13.55 4.16
C ARG A 139 3.99 -13.35 5.15
N LEU A 140 5.06 -14.13 5.01
CA LEU A 140 6.22 -14.04 5.90
C LEU A 140 6.95 -12.68 5.76
N ASP A 141 6.87 -12.00 4.62
CA ASP A 141 7.41 -10.65 4.44
C ASP A 141 6.52 -9.53 5.02
N LYS A 142 5.36 -9.87 5.61
CA LYS A 142 4.37 -8.93 6.14
C LYS A 142 4.12 -9.07 7.64
N ILE A 143 4.60 -10.13 8.27
CA ILE A 143 4.57 -10.30 9.74
C ILE A 143 5.91 -9.90 10.37
N PRO A 144 5.99 -9.76 11.70
CA PRO A 144 7.27 -9.54 12.38
C PRO A 144 8.31 -10.63 12.12
N TRP A 145 9.55 -10.20 11.89
CA TRP A 145 10.74 -11.07 11.76
C TRP A 145 11.93 -10.43 12.48
N LEU A 146 12.89 -11.26 12.87
CA LEU A 146 14.21 -10.85 13.34
C LEU A 146 15.23 -11.18 12.24
N THR A 147 16.10 -10.22 11.89
CA THR A 147 17.22 -10.52 10.99
C THR A 147 18.47 -10.81 11.78
N ARG A 148 19.16 -11.90 11.43
CA ARG A 148 20.47 -12.28 11.97
C ARG A 148 21.48 -12.42 10.85
N ILE A 149 22.74 -12.22 11.19
CA ILE A 149 23.86 -12.51 10.29
C ILE A 149 24.92 -13.34 11.01
N ASN A 150 25.64 -14.15 10.25
CA ASN A 150 26.87 -14.77 10.70
C ASN A 150 27.97 -14.23 9.83
N HIS A 151 28.96 -13.64 10.48
CA HIS A 151 30.07 -13.01 9.83
C HIS A 151 31.30 -13.23 10.70
N ALA A 152 32.38 -13.75 10.11
CA ALA A 152 33.61 -14.14 10.81
C ALA A 152 33.35 -15.08 12.02
N GLY A 153 32.45 -16.06 11.85
CA GLY A 153 32.11 -17.04 12.89
C GLY A 153 31.24 -16.50 14.03
N ARG A 154 30.86 -15.21 14.00
CA ARG A 154 30.01 -14.58 15.01
C ARG A 154 28.60 -14.35 14.48
N THR A 155 27.61 -14.79 15.24
CA THR A 155 26.20 -14.44 14.99
C THR A 155 25.86 -13.09 15.63
N THR A 156 25.21 -12.21 14.87
CA THR A 156 24.79 -10.88 15.30
C THR A 156 23.32 -10.64 14.93
N ASP A 157 22.57 -10.06 15.86
CA ASP A 157 21.17 -9.67 15.67
C ASP A 157 21.13 -8.25 15.09
N LEU A 158 20.58 -8.12 13.87
CA LEU A 158 20.41 -6.81 13.23
C LEU A 158 19.09 -6.12 13.63
N GLY A 159 18.25 -6.82 14.39
CA GLY A 159 17.01 -6.31 14.97
C GLY A 159 15.75 -6.71 14.22
N ALA A 160 14.61 -6.41 14.83
CA ALA A 160 13.30 -6.72 14.27
C ALA A 160 13.01 -5.84 13.05
N HIS A 161 12.38 -6.41 12.02
CA HIS A 161 12.02 -5.73 10.78
C HIS A 161 13.19 -5.07 10.04
N PHE A 162 14.43 -5.54 10.25
CA PHE A 162 15.60 -4.98 9.59
C PHE A 162 15.40 -4.98 8.06
N SER A 163 15.52 -3.81 7.46
CA SER A 163 15.30 -3.58 6.03
C SER A 163 16.33 -2.57 5.50
N ALA A 164 17.60 -2.92 5.59
CA ALA A 164 18.73 -2.04 5.28
C ALA A 164 20.00 -2.86 4.96
N SER A 165 21.14 -2.18 4.90
CA SER A 165 22.47 -2.80 4.86
C SER A 165 23.22 -2.58 6.17
N ASP A 166 23.87 -3.62 6.68
CA ASP A 166 24.75 -3.53 7.84
C ASP A 166 26.10 -2.91 7.41
N PRO A 167 26.52 -1.78 8.01
CA PRO A 167 27.71 -1.07 7.56
C PRO A 167 29.01 -1.85 7.81
N VAL A 168 29.03 -2.76 8.78
CA VAL A 168 30.23 -3.50 9.18
C VAL A 168 30.49 -4.66 8.21
N SER A 169 29.53 -5.55 8.05
CA SER A 169 29.65 -6.76 7.22
C SER A 169 29.28 -6.55 5.75
N GLY A 170 28.55 -5.47 5.44
CA GLY A 170 27.96 -5.24 4.13
C GLY A 170 26.72 -6.11 3.84
N ALA A 171 26.30 -6.97 4.78
CA ALA A 171 25.10 -7.77 4.60
C ALA A 171 23.87 -6.90 4.39
N CYS A 172 22.97 -7.32 3.52
CA CYS A 172 21.73 -6.62 3.23
C CYS A 172 20.56 -7.59 3.41
N SER A 173 19.47 -7.12 4.01
CA SER A 173 18.17 -7.76 3.95
C SER A 173 17.15 -6.64 3.83
N ALA A 174 16.41 -6.61 2.74
CA ALA A 174 15.44 -5.56 2.46
C ALA A 174 14.17 -6.16 1.85
N ARG A 175 13.01 -5.66 2.28
CA ARG A 175 11.76 -5.98 1.59
C ARG A 175 11.78 -5.34 0.21
N SER A 176 11.45 -6.11 -0.82
CA SER A 176 11.45 -5.63 -2.20
C SER A 176 10.40 -6.33 -3.05
N SER A 177 9.98 -5.68 -4.13
CA SER A 177 9.29 -6.32 -5.25
C SER A 177 10.25 -6.45 -6.39
N THR A 178 10.51 -7.68 -6.82
CA THR A 178 11.54 -7.98 -7.80
C THR A 178 10.92 -8.62 -9.03
N ALA A 179 11.26 -8.12 -10.22
CA ALA A 179 10.95 -8.77 -11.49
C ALA A 179 12.03 -9.80 -11.81
N ARG A 180 11.65 -11.04 -12.12
CA ARG A 180 12.52 -12.07 -12.73
C ARG A 180 11.78 -12.71 -13.89
N ASN A 181 12.37 -12.72 -15.08
CA ASN A 181 11.76 -13.23 -16.31
C ASN A 181 10.31 -12.74 -16.54
N GLY A 182 10.06 -11.44 -16.40
CA GLY A 182 8.74 -10.82 -16.59
C GLY A 182 7.73 -11.05 -15.46
N LEU A 183 8.07 -11.80 -14.40
CA LEU A 183 7.19 -12.02 -13.25
C LEU A 183 7.68 -11.23 -12.04
N VAL A 184 6.80 -10.36 -11.52
CA VAL A 184 7.08 -9.56 -10.32
C VAL A 184 6.57 -10.29 -9.07
N MET A 185 7.45 -10.51 -8.10
CA MET A 185 7.07 -11.05 -6.79
C MET A 185 7.58 -10.15 -5.67
N GLY A 186 6.74 -9.96 -4.64
CA GLY A 186 7.13 -9.26 -3.42
C GLY A 186 7.78 -10.24 -2.43
N GLY A 187 8.75 -9.78 -1.65
CA GLY A 187 9.38 -10.57 -0.59
C GLY A 187 10.68 -9.92 -0.13
N PHE A 188 11.78 -10.68 -0.11
CA PHE A 188 13.08 -10.19 0.36
C PHE A 188 14.13 -10.19 -0.75
N ASN A 189 14.95 -9.14 -0.78
CA ASN A 189 16.25 -9.09 -1.41
C ASN A 189 17.31 -9.16 -0.31
N ILE A 190 18.14 -10.18 -0.35
CA ILE A 190 19.19 -10.44 0.63
C ILE A 190 20.53 -10.49 -0.08
N HIS A 191 21.53 -9.85 0.51
CA HIS A 191 22.92 -10.04 0.14
C HIS A 191 23.71 -10.53 1.37
N PRO A 192 24.44 -11.64 1.28
CA PRO A 192 25.28 -12.10 2.38
C PRO A 192 26.41 -11.11 2.70
N PRO A 193 27.02 -11.18 3.91
CA PRO A 193 28.26 -10.49 4.24
C PRO A 193 29.33 -10.58 3.15
N TYR A 194 29.98 -9.47 2.83
CA TYR A 194 31.09 -9.42 1.87
C TYR A 194 32.28 -8.57 2.34
N ARG A 195 32.12 -7.78 3.41
CA ARG A 195 33.19 -6.95 3.98
C ARG A 195 33.83 -7.67 5.14
N GLY A 196 35.10 -8.05 5.00
CA GLY A 196 35.83 -8.78 6.05
C GLY A 196 35.62 -10.30 6.03
N GLY A 197 34.93 -10.82 5.01
CA GLY A 197 34.70 -12.24 4.80
C GLY A 197 33.29 -12.54 4.29
N SER A 198 33.08 -13.77 3.83
CA SER A 198 31.75 -14.29 3.54
C SER A 198 30.99 -14.59 4.83
N GLY A 199 29.69 -14.81 4.70
CA GLY A 199 28.82 -15.13 5.81
C GLY A 199 27.39 -15.37 5.35
N SER A 200 26.44 -15.44 6.27
CA SER A 200 25.06 -15.73 5.93
C SER A 200 24.06 -14.83 6.65
N VAL A 201 22.83 -14.81 6.14
CA VAL A 201 21.72 -14.01 6.68
C VAL A 201 20.52 -14.92 6.97
N TRP A 202 19.84 -14.69 8.09
CA TRP A 202 18.55 -15.31 8.42
C TRP A 202 17.49 -14.23 8.59
N ASN A 203 16.29 -14.48 8.08
CA ASN A 203 15.06 -13.87 8.60
C ASN A 203 14.31 -14.92 9.43
N GLU A 204 14.25 -14.72 10.74
CA GLU A 204 13.63 -15.62 11.71
C GLU A 204 12.23 -15.15 12.11
N TYR A 205 11.31 -16.11 12.22
CA TYR A 205 9.92 -15.92 12.59
C TYR A 205 9.60 -16.76 13.81
N THR A 206 9.19 -16.12 14.90
CA THR A 206 8.67 -16.86 16.06
C THR A 206 7.18 -17.07 15.88
N LEU A 207 6.75 -18.31 15.67
CA LEU A 207 5.39 -18.66 15.28
C LEU A 207 4.76 -19.58 16.32
N GLN A 208 3.56 -19.24 16.79
CA GLN A 208 2.68 -20.20 17.45
C GLN A 208 1.75 -20.81 16.39
N LEU A 209 1.95 -22.09 16.08
CA LEU A 209 1.13 -22.81 15.11
C LEU A 209 -0.13 -23.39 15.78
N PRO A 210 -1.29 -23.44 15.07
CA PRO A 210 -2.46 -24.13 15.56
C PRO A 210 -2.33 -25.64 15.33
N ALA A 211 -3.12 -26.45 16.04
CA ALA A 211 -3.22 -27.89 15.81
C ALA A 211 -4.10 -28.21 14.59
N ILE A 212 -3.80 -27.60 13.44
CA ILE A 212 -4.55 -27.75 12.18
C ILE A 212 -3.55 -28.12 11.08
N THR A 213 -3.87 -29.14 10.28
CA THR A 213 -3.04 -29.61 9.16
C THR A 213 -3.82 -29.57 7.83
N PRO A 214 -3.12 -29.51 6.68
CA PRO A 214 -1.67 -29.39 6.52
C PRO A 214 -1.14 -28.00 6.92
N ILE A 215 0.13 -27.90 7.29
CA ILE A 215 0.83 -26.62 7.45
C ILE A 215 1.98 -26.61 6.45
N THR A 216 2.00 -25.64 5.54
CA THR A 216 3.04 -25.56 4.50
C THR A 216 3.65 -24.18 4.42
N VAL A 217 4.93 -24.10 4.08
CA VAL A 217 5.61 -22.86 3.71
C VAL A 217 5.98 -22.96 2.24
N SER A 218 5.48 -22.03 1.43
CA SER A 218 5.75 -21.95 0.00
C SER A 218 6.44 -20.66 -0.35
N PHE A 219 7.36 -20.69 -1.30
CA PHE A 219 8.17 -19.54 -1.69
C PHE A 219 8.78 -19.78 -3.07
N ASN A 220 9.37 -18.72 -3.62
CA ASN A 220 10.14 -18.76 -4.85
C ASN A 220 11.55 -18.24 -4.56
N THR A 221 12.54 -18.83 -5.21
CA THR A 221 13.95 -18.43 -5.09
C THR A 221 14.48 -17.98 -6.45
N ALA A 222 15.32 -16.96 -6.46
CA ALA A 222 16.06 -16.51 -7.65
C ALA A 222 17.28 -15.69 -7.21
N ILE A 223 18.19 -15.41 -8.14
CA ILE A 223 19.32 -14.49 -7.93
C ILE A 223 19.26 -13.33 -8.94
N ARG A 224 19.88 -12.19 -8.62
CA ARG A 224 20.03 -11.04 -9.53
C ARG A 224 20.70 -11.41 -10.86
N ASP A 225 20.37 -10.66 -11.90
CA ASP A 225 21.11 -10.69 -13.15
C ASP A 225 22.54 -10.19 -12.92
N SER A 226 23.44 -10.61 -13.81
CA SER A 226 24.81 -10.12 -13.88
C SER A 226 24.95 -9.24 -15.11
N ALA A 227 25.46 -8.03 -14.95
CA ALA A 227 25.82 -7.19 -16.08
C ALA A 227 27.16 -7.65 -16.69
N PRO A 228 27.41 -7.44 -18.00
CA PRO A 228 28.63 -7.94 -18.66
C PRO A 228 29.95 -7.49 -18.04
N GLN A 229 29.96 -6.37 -17.33
CA GLN A 229 31.15 -5.76 -16.71
C GLN A 229 31.33 -6.14 -15.23
N GLU A 230 30.41 -6.94 -14.68
CA GLU A 230 30.43 -7.31 -13.26
C GLU A 230 31.15 -8.65 -13.03
N PRO A 231 31.81 -8.83 -11.88
CA PRO A 231 32.26 -10.15 -11.47
C PRO A 231 31.06 -11.10 -11.35
N LEU A 232 31.24 -12.32 -11.86
CA LEU A 232 30.20 -13.35 -11.81
C LEU A 232 30.00 -13.85 -10.38
N SER A 233 28.75 -13.91 -9.97
CA SER A 233 28.32 -14.68 -8.79
C SER A 233 28.55 -16.17 -9.06
N ASP A 234 28.98 -16.91 -8.03
CA ASP A 234 29.02 -18.38 -8.09
C ASP A 234 27.72 -19.02 -7.61
N GLY A 235 26.65 -18.23 -7.43
CA GLY A 235 25.33 -18.63 -6.98
C GLY A 235 25.13 -18.41 -5.48
N VAL A 236 23.95 -18.74 -4.99
CA VAL A 236 23.58 -18.60 -3.57
C VAL A 236 22.95 -19.87 -3.06
N GLU A 237 23.07 -20.11 -1.75
CA GLU A 237 22.41 -21.22 -1.07
C GLU A 237 21.20 -20.70 -0.28
N PHE A 238 20.06 -21.36 -0.45
CA PHE A 238 18.80 -21.09 0.25
C PHE A 238 18.47 -22.25 1.18
N LYS A 239 18.13 -21.96 2.44
CA LYS A 239 17.68 -22.96 3.40
C LYS A 239 16.42 -22.53 4.13
N VAL A 240 15.57 -23.51 4.48
CA VAL A 240 14.49 -23.33 5.44
C VAL A 240 14.80 -24.18 6.66
N LEU A 241 14.96 -23.51 7.80
CA LEU A 241 15.29 -24.14 9.07
C LEU A 241 14.11 -23.98 10.03
N VAL A 242 13.87 -24.98 10.88
CA VAL A 242 12.89 -24.92 11.96
C VAL A 242 13.51 -25.33 13.28
N ARG A 243 13.16 -24.64 14.35
CA ARG A 243 13.58 -24.95 15.71
C ARG A 243 12.40 -24.87 16.66
N THR A 244 12.20 -25.88 17.51
CA THR A 244 11.22 -25.81 18.61
C THR A 244 11.88 -25.18 19.85
N GLU A 245 11.11 -24.84 20.89
CA GLU A 245 11.69 -24.19 22.08
C GLU A 245 12.81 -25.00 22.76
N GLN A 246 12.76 -26.34 22.67
CA GLN A 246 13.71 -27.25 23.33
C GLN A 246 14.55 -28.08 22.34
N GLY A 247 14.38 -27.86 21.04
CA GLY A 247 15.00 -28.68 19.99
C GLY A 247 16.21 -28.01 19.34
N GLU A 248 17.05 -28.84 18.71
CA GLU A 248 18.05 -28.35 17.76
C GLU A 248 17.39 -27.82 16.48
N SER A 249 18.11 -26.97 15.76
CA SER A 249 17.66 -26.48 14.45
C SER A 249 17.67 -27.62 13.44
N ARG A 250 16.53 -27.89 12.81
CA ARG A 250 16.39 -28.87 11.74
C ARG A 250 16.27 -28.19 10.39
N GLU A 251 17.08 -28.62 9.43
CA GLU A 251 16.92 -28.24 8.03
C GLU A 251 15.76 -29.01 7.41
N LEU A 252 14.81 -28.28 6.83
CA LEU A 252 13.67 -28.85 6.11
C LEU A 252 13.81 -28.71 4.59
N PHE A 253 14.69 -27.82 4.14
CA PHE A 253 14.93 -27.54 2.74
C PHE A 253 16.31 -26.93 2.57
N THR A 254 17.00 -27.35 1.52
CA THR A 254 18.21 -26.70 0.99
C THR A 254 18.15 -26.67 -0.54
N ARG A 255 18.62 -25.57 -1.12
CA ARG A 255 18.81 -25.43 -2.56
C ARG A 255 19.94 -24.45 -2.85
N PHE A 256 20.92 -24.91 -3.61
CA PHE A 256 21.81 -24.02 -4.35
C PHE A 256 21.08 -23.50 -5.60
N SER A 257 21.18 -22.21 -5.89
CA SER A 257 20.60 -21.61 -7.10
C SER A 257 21.51 -20.54 -7.70
N ALA A 258 21.63 -20.59 -9.03
CA ALA A 258 22.16 -19.52 -9.86
C ALA A 258 21.10 -18.99 -10.85
N ALA A 259 19.83 -19.36 -10.65
CA ALA A 259 18.75 -19.12 -11.60
C ALA A 259 18.32 -17.64 -11.60
N LYS A 260 18.21 -17.06 -12.81
CA LYS A 260 17.71 -15.69 -13.02
C LYS A 260 16.19 -15.63 -13.19
N SER A 261 15.53 -16.79 -13.14
CA SER A 261 14.08 -16.96 -13.14
C SER A 261 13.61 -17.48 -11.79
N TRP A 262 12.36 -17.21 -11.41
CA TRP A 262 11.77 -17.73 -10.19
C TRP A 262 11.69 -19.25 -10.20
N GLU A 263 12.20 -19.88 -9.14
CA GLU A 263 12.10 -21.32 -8.90
C GLU A 263 11.22 -21.58 -7.67
N PRO A 264 10.03 -22.18 -7.82
CA PRO A 264 9.14 -22.45 -6.70
C PRO A 264 9.66 -23.57 -5.78
N ALA A 265 9.24 -23.53 -4.53
CA ALA A 265 9.47 -24.58 -3.54
C ALA A 265 8.38 -24.56 -2.46
N THR A 266 8.10 -25.73 -1.89
CA THR A 266 7.17 -25.91 -0.78
C THR A 266 7.77 -26.85 0.26
N VAL A 267 7.59 -26.52 1.53
CA VAL A 267 8.07 -27.25 2.69
C VAL A 267 6.89 -27.58 3.60
N ASP A 268 6.84 -28.82 4.11
CA ASP A 268 5.81 -29.25 5.06
C ASP A 268 6.25 -28.97 6.51
N LEU A 269 5.38 -28.29 7.26
CA LEU A 269 5.51 -28.02 8.68
C LEU A 269 4.47 -28.76 9.53
N SER A 270 3.69 -29.67 8.94
CA SER A 270 2.58 -30.34 9.62
C SER A 270 3.01 -31.11 10.87
N ALA A 271 4.25 -31.61 10.91
CA ALA A 271 4.83 -32.26 12.10
C ALA A 271 4.97 -31.33 13.32
N TYR A 272 4.90 -30.02 13.11
CA TYR A 272 5.00 -28.98 14.14
C TYR A 272 3.65 -28.36 14.50
N ALA A 273 2.53 -28.92 13.99
CA ALA A 273 1.19 -28.43 14.32
C ALA A 273 0.97 -28.38 15.85
N GLY A 274 0.36 -27.29 16.31
CA GLY A 274 0.12 -27.02 17.73
C GLY A 274 1.35 -26.54 18.53
N GLN A 275 2.55 -26.49 17.92
CA GLN A 275 3.78 -26.12 18.61
C GLN A 275 4.17 -24.67 18.36
N ARG A 276 4.98 -24.13 19.28
CA ARG A 276 5.73 -22.90 19.09
C ARG A 276 7.07 -23.21 18.42
N ILE A 277 7.34 -22.54 17.30
CA ILE A 277 8.55 -22.73 16.50
C ILE A 277 9.25 -21.41 16.18
N VAL A 278 10.54 -21.50 15.86
CA VAL A 278 11.29 -20.49 15.12
C VAL A 278 11.53 -21.03 13.71
N LEU A 279 10.89 -20.42 12.72
CA LEU A 279 11.11 -20.68 11.30
C LEU A 279 12.15 -19.69 10.77
N SER A 280 13.15 -20.16 10.01
CA SER A 280 14.19 -19.30 9.44
C SER A 280 14.26 -19.45 7.94
N LEU A 281 14.20 -18.32 7.23
CA LEU A 281 14.58 -18.22 5.82
C LEU A 281 16.05 -17.80 5.77
N TRP A 282 16.92 -18.70 5.33
CA TRP A 282 18.37 -18.52 5.37
C TRP A 282 18.95 -18.39 3.97
N SER A 283 19.85 -17.42 3.80
CA SER A 283 20.61 -17.23 2.58
C SER A 283 22.10 -17.14 2.89
N GLY A 284 22.91 -17.86 2.12
CA GLY A 284 24.36 -17.85 2.20
C GLY A 284 25.02 -17.84 0.82
N PRO A 285 26.36 -17.72 0.78
CA PRO A 285 27.13 -17.71 -0.45
C PRO A 285 27.04 -19.04 -1.19
N GLY A 286 27.44 -19.01 -2.46
CA GLY A 286 27.70 -20.20 -3.24
C GLY A 286 28.87 -21.04 -2.72
N PRO A 287 29.12 -22.22 -3.32
CA PRO A 287 30.09 -23.21 -2.87
C PRO A 287 31.54 -22.69 -2.72
N LYS A 288 31.92 -21.62 -3.44
CA LYS A 288 33.26 -21.04 -3.37
C LYS A 288 33.36 -19.92 -2.33
N ASN A 289 32.31 -19.68 -1.55
CA ASN A 289 32.21 -18.55 -0.62
C ASN A 289 32.40 -17.18 -1.29
N ASN A 290 32.10 -17.08 -2.58
CA ASN A 290 32.26 -15.85 -3.35
C ASN A 290 30.97 -15.02 -3.33
N THR A 291 30.91 -14.02 -2.45
CA THR A 291 29.71 -13.18 -2.30
C THR A 291 29.56 -12.08 -3.35
N ALA A 292 30.34 -12.10 -4.43
CA ALA A 292 30.23 -11.11 -5.49
C ALA A 292 28.88 -11.22 -6.21
N CYS A 293 28.09 -10.14 -6.20
CA CYS A 293 26.78 -10.08 -6.88
C CYS A 293 25.76 -11.11 -6.38
N ASP A 294 25.84 -11.51 -5.11
CA ASP A 294 24.97 -12.52 -4.47
C ASP A 294 23.66 -11.94 -3.92
N SER A 295 22.95 -11.15 -4.73
CA SER A 295 21.59 -10.74 -4.34
C SER A 295 20.61 -11.90 -4.53
N ALA A 296 20.34 -12.60 -3.42
CA ALA A 296 19.38 -13.67 -3.27
C ALA A 296 17.96 -13.11 -3.07
N PHE A 297 16.99 -13.66 -3.79
CA PHE A 297 15.60 -13.25 -3.69
C PHE A 297 14.71 -14.37 -3.13
N TRP A 298 13.90 -14.02 -2.13
CA TRP A 298 12.77 -14.82 -1.67
C TRP A 298 11.48 -14.17 -2.18
N GLY A 299 10.83 -14.78 -3.16
CA GLY A 299 9.60 -14.32 -3.78
C GLY A 299 8.35 -14.97 -3.17
N ASN A 300 7.39 -14.15 -2.75
CA ASN A 300 6.11 -14.53 -2.15
C ASN A 300 6.21 -15.62 -1.06
N PRO A 301 7.07 -15.47 -0.02
CA PRO A 301 7.14 -16.44 1.05
C PRO A 301 5.83 -16.43 1.87
N CYS A 302 5.09 -17.54 1.83
CA CYS A 302 3.77 -17.70 2.42
C CYS A 302 3.73 -18.93 3.34
N LEU A 303 3.15 -18.78 4.52
CA LEU A 303 2.77 -19.90 5.38
C LEU A 303 1.26 -20.12 5.24
N ARG A 304 0.85 -21.35 4.93
CA ARG A 304 -0.54 -21.79 4.85
C ARG A 304 -0.85 -22.79 5.97
N VAL A 305 -1.97 -22.59 6.64
CA VAL A 305 -2.58 -23.54 7.57
C VAL A 305 -3.91 -24.01 6.98
N GLY A 306 -4.10 -25.32 6.88
CA GLY A 306 -5.27 -25.94 6.28
C GLY A 306 -5.17 -26.12 4.76
N PRO A 307 -6.19 -26.73 4.13
CA PRO A 307 -6.17 -27.06 2.72
C PRO A 307 -6.18 -25.82 1.83
N ALA A 308 -5.52 -25.91 0.66
CA ALA A 308 -5.63 -24.92 -0.39
C ALA A 308 -7.02 -24.98 -1.07
N PRO A 309 -7.55 -23.85 -1.56
CA PRO A 309 -8.76 -23.87 -2.39
C PRO A 309 -8.50 -24.63 -3.70
N ALA A 310 -9.53 -25.27 -4.23
CA ALA A 310 -9.44 -25.96 -5.52
C ALA A 310 -9.12 -24.96 -6.65
N VAL A 311 -8.20 -25.34 -7.54
CA VAL A 311 -7.91 -24.56 -8.74
C VAL A 311 -9.07 -24.73 -9.71
N VAL A 312 -9.60 -23.61 -10.23
CA VAL A 312 -10.65 -23.62 -11.23
C VAL A 312 -10.06 -24.06 -12.57
N SER A 313 -10.63 -25.11 -13.16
CA SER A 313 -10.22 -25.60 -14.47
C SER A 313 -10.67 -24.67 -15.60
N GLU A 314 -9.98 -24.71 -16.74
CA GLU A 314 -10.38 -23.94 -17.93
C GLU A 314 -11.79 -24.29 -18.44
N ALA A 315 -12.22 -25.55 -18.28
CA ALA A 315 -13.57 -25.97 -18.64
C ALA A 315 -14.62 -25.28 -17.76
N GLU A 316 -14.39 -25.23 -16.45
CA GLU A 316 -15.27 -24.53 -15.52
C GLU A 316 -15.31 -23.03 -15.78
N TRP A 317 -14.16 -22.42 -16.09
CA TRP A 317 -14.12 -21.01 -16.50
C TRP A 317 -14.98 -20.74 -17.72
N LYS A 318 -14.83 -21.54 -18.79
CA LYS A 318 -15.61 -21.38 -20.02
C LYS A 318 -17.11 -21.56 -19.78
N MET A 319 -17.51 -22.52 -18.94
CA MET A 319 -18.92 -22.69 -18.57
C MET A 319 -19.48 -21.48 -17.83
N ARG A 320 -18.73 -20.94 -16.86
CA ARG A 320 -19.15 -19.73 -16.12
C ARG A 320 -19.21 -18.50 -17.02
N GLU A 321 -18.27 -18.36 -17.95
CA GLU A 321 -18.30 -17.30 -18.98
C GLU A 321 -19.54 -17.37 -19.84
N ALA A 322 -19.85 -18.54 -20.40
CA ALA A 322 -21.05 -18.74 -21.21
C ALA A 322 -22.33 -18.38 -20.43
N HIS A 323 -22.43 -18.81 -19.17
CA HIS A 323 -23.56 -18.51 -18.30
C HIS A 323 -23.68 -17.00 -17.99
N ALA A 324 -22.57 -16.34 -17.66
CA ALA A 324 -22.56 -14.90 -17.41
C ALA A 324 -22.95 -14.10 -18.67
N VAL A 325 -22.43 -14.47 -19.85
CA VAL A 325 -22.78 -13.85 -21.13
C VAL A 325 -24.26 -14.03 -21.46
N GLN A 326 -24.81 -15.24 -21.27
CA GLN A 326 -26.23 -15.52 -21.49
C GLN A 326 -27.11 -14.60 -20.65
N LYS A 327 -26.79 -14.47 -19.35
CA LYS A 327 -27.52 -13.59 -18.43
C LYS A 327 -27.38 -12.11 -18.78
N ALA A 328 -26.18 -11.66 -19.15
CA ALA A 328 -25.96 -10.28 -19.57
C ALA A 328 -26.78 -9.95 -20.83
N ARG A 329 -26.78 -10.82 -21.84
CA ARG A 329 -27.61 -10.65 -23.05
C ARG A 329 -29.11 -10.64 -22.74
N ALA A 330 -29.57 -11.48 -21.81
CA ALA A 330 -30.97 -11.45 -21.38
C ALA A 330 -31.34 -10.12 -20.72
N ALA A 331 -30.48 -9.57 -19.85
CA ALA A 331 -30.70 -8.30 -19.18
C ALA A 331 -30.80 -7.09 -20.13
N VAL A 332 -30.32 -7.19 -21.37
CA VAL A 332 -30.55 -6.17 -22.41
C VAL A 332 -32.02 -6.17 -22.85
N ARG A 333 -32.56 -7.36 -23.13
CA ARG A 333 -33.90 -7.57 -23.68
C ARG A 333 -35.00 -7.34 -22.66
N GLU A 334 -34.77 -7.77 -21.43
CA GLU A 334 -35.77 -7.78 -20.36
C GLU A 334 -35.19 -7.31 -19.03
N LYS A 335 -36.08 -6.82 -18.16
CA LYS A 335 -35.68 -6.38 -16.83
C LYS A 335 -35.36 -7.62 -15.97
N PRO A 336 -34.12 -7.74 -15.44
CA PRO A 336 -33.74 -8.93 -14.69
C PRO A 336 -34.47 -9.01 -13.35
N GLU A 337 -34.70 -10.25 -12.90
CA GLU A 337 -35.19 -10.52 -11.54
C GLU A 337 -34.18 -10.07 -10.48
N ARG A 338 -34.69 -9.63 -9.33
CA ARG A 338 -33.81 -9.17 -8.23
C ARG A 338 -33.01 -10.34 -7.66
N GLY A 339 -31.70 -10.15 -7.52
CA GLY A 339 -30.83 -11.09 -6.82
C GLY A 339 -30.33 -12.28 -7.63
N ASN A 340 -30.66 -12.36 -8.92
CA ASN A 340 -30.16 -13.42 -9.80
C ASN A 340 -28.77 -13.14 -10.37
N GLY A 341 -28.13 -12.04 -9.97
CA GLY A 341 -26.82 -11.59 -10.44
C GLY A 341 -26.81 -10.91 -11.81
N ALA A 342 -27.96 -10.57 -12.40
CA ALA A 342 -28.05 -9.83 -13.66
C ALA A 342 -28.54 -8.39 -13.43
N PHE A 343 -28.06 -7.46 -14.27
CA PHE A 343 -28.27 -6.03 -14.15
C PHE A 343 -28.53 -5.42 -15.53
N ARG A 344 -29.53 -4.55 -15.62
CA ARG A 344 -29.82 -3.77 -16.83
C ARG A 344 -29.27 -2.36 -16.65
N LEU A 345 -28.39 -1.95 -17.53
CA LEU A 345 -27.64 -0.69 -17.50
C LEU A 345 -28.13 0.21 -18.64
N ASN A 346 -28.37 1.49 -18.37
CA ASN A 346 -28.71 2.47 -19.40
C ASN A 346 -27.64 3.56 -19.43
N VAL A 347 -26.77 3.52 -20.42
CA VAL A 347 -25.62 4.41 -20.58
C VAL A 347 -25.88 5.31 -21.78
N ASN A 348 -26.06 6.62 -21.54
CA ASN A 348 -26.35 7.61 -22.58
C ASN A 348 -27.49 7.18 -23.54
N GLY A 349 -28.57 6.62 -23.00
CA GLY A 349 -29.73 6.16 -23.76
C GLY A 349 -29.56 4.80 -24.45
N THR A 350 -28.39 4.17 -24.34
CA THR A 350 -28.12 2.82 -24.88
C THR A 350 -28.22 1.78 -23.76
N VAL A 351 -28.95 0.70 -24.00
CA VAL A 351 -29.15 -0.36 -23.01
C VAL A 351 -28.04 -1.40 -23.14
N TYR A 352 -27.41 -1.70 -22.02
CA TYR A 352 -26.45 -2.79 -21.86
C TYR A 352 -26.95 -3.72 -20.75
N GLY A 353 -26.49 -4.97 -20.79
CA GLY A 353 -26.66 -5.92 -19.71
C GLY A 353 -25.34 -6.21 -19.04
N ALA A 354 -25.35 -6.37 -17.72
CA ALA A 354 -24.24 -6.92 -16.97
C ALA A 354 -24.71 -8.14 -16.17
N ALA A 355 -23.83 -9.11 -15.94
CA ALA A 355 -24.16 -10.25 -15.09
C ALA A 355 -22.93 -10.82 -14.40
N LEU A 356 -23.11 -11.31 -13.18
CA LEU A 356 -22.09 -12.01 -12.41
C LEU A 356 -22.53 -13.46 -12.15
N ALA A 357 -21.78 -14.41 -12.70
CA ALA A 357 -21.87 -15.81 -12.33
C ALA A 357 -20.87 -16.11 -11.20
N LEU A 358 -21.35 -16.41 -9.99
CA LEU A 358 -20.49 -16.75 -8.85
C LEU A 358 -19.86 -18.13 -9.02
N GLY A 359 -18.64 -18.30 -8.53
CA GLY A 359 -18.03 -19.61 -8.32
C GLY A 359 -18.09 -20.05 -6.85
N SER A 360 -17.35 -21.10 -6.53
CA SER A 360 -17.26 -21.66 -5.17
C SER A 360 -16.59 -20.73 -4.16
N GLN A 361 -15.70 -19.85 -4.66
CA GLN A 361 -15.03 -18.78 -3.92
C GLN A 361 -15.75 -17.42 -4.11
N GLY A 362 -16.99 -17.44 -4.61
CA GLY A 362 -17.85 -16.28 -4.77
C GLY A 362 -17.45 -15.41 -5.95
N VAL A 363 -17.13 -14.15 -5.67
CA VAL A 363 -16.73 -13.20 -6.72
C VAL A 363 -15.29 -13.46 -7.18
N MET A 364 -14.44 -14.01 -6.31
CA MET A 364 -13.01 -14.20 -6.58
C MET A 364 -12.75 -15.24 -7.67
N ASP A 365 -13.64 -16.23 -7.80
CA ASP A 365 -13.67 -17.22 -8.88
C ASP A 365 -14.93 -17.12 -9.78
N GLY A 366 -15.63 -16.00 -9.70
CA GLY A 366 -16.80 -15.70 -10.52
C GLY A 366 -16.46 -15.07 -11.86
N VAL A 367 -17.45 -14.89 -12.73
CA VAL A 367 -17.29 -14.20 -14.02
C VAL A 367 -18.26 -13.03 -14.12
N LEU A 368 -17.71 -11.83 -14.30
CA LEU A 368 -18.48 -10.62 -14.60
C LEU A 368 -18.54 -10.42 -16.12
N ALA A 369 -19.74 -10.30 -16.69
CA ALA A 369 -19.96 -10.08 -18.11
C ALA A 369 -20.66 -8.74 -18.36
N PHE A 370 -20.32 -8.08 -19.46
CA PHE A 370 -21.04 -6.93 -20.03
C PHE A 370 -21.43 -7.25 -21.48
N SER A 371 -22.61 -6.84 -21.92
CA SER A 371 -23.10 -7.07 -23.29
C SER A 371 -23.98 -5.93 -23.77
N ASP A 372 -23.93 -5.66 -25.08
CA ASP A 372 -24.89 -4.82 -25.81
C ASP A 372 -26.03 -5.64 -26.45
N GLY A 373 -26.10 -6.94 -26.18
CA GLY A 373 -27.08 -7.88 -26.74
C GLY A 373 -26.50 -8.80 -27.81
N GLU A 374 -25.50 -8.33 -28.56
CA GLU A 374 -24.83 -9.08 -29.62
C GLU A 374 -23.42 -9.48 -29.19
N ARG A 375 -22.62 -8.50 -28.80
CA ARG A 375 -21.23 -8.66 -28.33
C ARG A 375 -21.20 -8.79 -26.83
N ALA A 376 -20.13 -9.41 -26.32
CA ALA A 376 -19.92 -9.54 -24.89
C ALA A 376 -18.44 -9.42 -24.54
N LEU A 377 -18.21 -8.95 -23.32
CA LEU A 377 -16.89 -8.84 -22.71
C LEU A 377 -16.99 -9.46 -21.32
N THR A 378 -16.14 -10.43 -21.01
CA THR A 378 -16.13 -11.09 -19.69
C THR A 378 -14.84 -10.82 -18.94
N TYR A 379 -14.94 -10.89 -17.61
CA TYR A 379 -13.82 -10.77 -16.68
C TYR A 379 -13.84 -11.93 -15.69
N ARG A 380 -12.76 -12.70 -15.66
CA ARG A 380 -12.57 -13.85 -14.76
C ARG A 380 -12.03 -13.39 -13.41
N GLY A 381 -12.86 -13.51 -12.39
CA GLY A 381 -12.55 -13.23 -10.99
C GLY A 381 -12.45 -11.75 -10.66
N PHE A 382 -12.50 -11.47 -9.36
CA PHE A 382 -12.12 -10.18 -8.79
C PHE A 382 -10.93 -10.39 -7.87
N VAL A 383 -9.88 -9.61 -8.09
CA VAL A 383 -8.66 -9.61 -7.29
C VAL A 383 -8.96 -8.96 -5.94
N CYS A 384 -8.75 -9.70 -4.85
CA CYS A 384 -8.98 -9.22 -3.50
C CYS A 384 -7.89 -9.73 -2.55
N GLU A 385 -7.23 -8.81 -1.84
CA GLU A 385 -6.27 -9.10 -0.77
C GLU A 385 -6.70 -8.39 0.51
N ILE A 386 -6.77 -9.13 1.62
CA ILE A 386 -6.91 -8.57 2.97
C ILE A 386 -5.59 -8.75 3.68
N ASP A 387 -5.03 -7.66 4.21
CA ASP A 387 -3.73 -7.64 4.88
C ASP A 387 -2.62 -8.36 4.09
N HIS A 388 -2.60 -8.11 2.77
CA HIS A 388 -1.67 -8.68 1.77
C HIS A 388 -1.83 -10.20 1.52
N ALA A 389 -2.84 -10.84 2.10
CA ALA A 389 -3.18 -12.23 1.83
C ALA A 389 -4.29 -12.29 0.78
N ARG A 390 -3.97 -12.89 -0.37
CA ARG A 390 -4.90 -13.10 -1.50
C ARG A 390 -6.08 -13.97 -1.09
N ILE A 391 -7.24 -13.79 -1.70
CA ILE A 391 -8.45 -14.58 -1.42
C ILE A 391 -8.93 -15.33 -2.68
N GLY A 392 -9.38 -16.58 -2.51
CA GLY A 392 -10.00 -17.40 -3.55
C GLY A 392 -9.01 -18.09 -4.51
N THR A 393 -8.69 -17.45 -5.64
CA THR A 393 -8.20 -18.13 -6.86
C THR A 393 -6.69 -18.23 -7.06
N ALA A 394 -5.88 -17.85 -6.06
CA ALA A 394 -4.41 -17.95 -6.18
C ALA A 394 -3.87 -19.15 -5.39
N GLU A 395 -2.72 -19.66 -5.83
CA GLU A 395 -2.01 -20.81 -5.21
C GLU A 395 -1.85 -20.67 -3.69
N PHE A 396 -1.61 -19.45 -3.22
CA PHE A 396 -1.46 -19.10 -1.80
C PHE A 396 -2.60 -18.22 -1.28
N ALA A 397 -3.81 -18.37 -1.82
CA ALA A 397 -4.97 -17.62 -1.36
C ALA A 397 -5.59 -18.22 -0.08
N GLN A 398 -6.10 -17.33 0.77
CA GLN A 398 -7.09 -17.63 1.80
C GLN A 398 -8.36 -18.20 1.16
N THR A 399 -8.93 -19.21 1.81
CA THR A 399 -10.12 -19.91 1.32
C THR A 399 -11.38 -19.19 1.78
N VAL A 400 -12.33 -19.01 0.87
CA VAL A 400 -13.71 -18.64 1.19
C VAL A 400 -14.42 -19.93 1.60
N SER A 401 -14.78 -20.04 2.87
CA SER A 401 -15.47 -21.20 3.44
C SER A 401 -16.97 -21.18 3.17
N SER A 402 -17.55 -20.00 2.93
CA SER A 402 -18.96 -19.85 2.60
C SER A 402 -19.22 -18.58 1.79
N VAL A 403 -20.04 -18.71 0.75
CA VAL A 403 -20.54 -17.59 -0.08
C VAL A 403 -22.04 -17.44 0.17
N LYS A 404 -22.46 -16.26 0.60
CA LYS A 404 -23.85 -15.99 1.01
C LYS A 404 -24.44 -14.85 0.18
N PRO A 405 -25.08 -15.15 -0.97
CA PRO A 405 -25.80 -14.14 -1.73
C PRO A 405 -27.13 -13.78 -1.03
N ALA A 406 -27.49 -12.50 -1.05
CA ALA A 406 -28.75 -11.99 -0.50
C ALA A 406 -29.20 -10.73 -1.25
N VAL A 407 -30.50 -10.43 -1.22
CA VAL A 407 -31.03 -9.15 -1.71
C VAL A 407 -31.38 -8.28 -0.52
N LYS A 408 -30.88 -7.04 -0.50
CA LYS A 408 -31.28 -6.03 0.50
C LYS A 408 -31.66 -4.74 -0.22
N ARG A 409 -32.93 -4.35 -0.10
CA ARG A 409 -33.53 -3.22 -0.83
C ARG A 409 -33.36 -3.40 -2.35
N ASN A 410 -32.51 -2.58 -2.98
CA ASN A 410 -32.25 -2.60 -4.41
C ASN A 410 -30.84 -3.12 -4.76
N ALA A 411 -30.11 -3.66 -3.79
CA ALA A 411 -28.78 -4.21 -4.04
C ALA A 411 -28.75 -5.72 -3.82
N TRP A 412 -27.90 -6.36 -4.62
CA TRP A 412 -27.49 -7.74 -4.42
C TRP A 412 -26.19 -7.76 -3.63
N ILE A 413 -26.15 -8.52 -2.56
CA ILE A 413 -25.04 -8.60 -1.63
C ILE A 413 -24.47 -10.01 -1.69
N VAL A 414 -23.16 -10.13 -1.73
CA VAL A 414 -22.44 -11.40 -1.64
C VAL A 414 -21.46 -11.29 -0.48
N ASP A 415 -21.77 -11.98 0.61
CA ASP A 415 -20.87 -12.09 1.77
C ASP A 415 -19.96 -13.32 1.59
N HIS A 416 -18.65 -13.09 1.72
CA HIS A 416 -17.61 -14.11 1.65
C HIS A 416 -17.07 -14.34 3.06
N VAL A 417 -17.37 -15.50 3.64
CA VAL A 417 -16.81 -15.93 4.92
C VAL A 417 -15.43 -16.53 4.63
N ILE A 418 -14.37 -15.93 5.16
CA ILE A 418 -12.97 -16.25 4.84
C ILE A 418 -12.31 -16.83 6.08
N SER A 419 -11.62 -17.96 5.91
CA SER A 419 -10.74 -18.53 6.92
C SER A 419 -9.38 -17.80 6.89
N SER A 420 -9.06 -17.10 7.97
CA SER A 420 -7.82 -16.36 8.19
C SER A 420 -7.02 -16.96 9.34
N SER A 421 -5.71 -16.71 9.32
CA SER A 421 -4.81 -17.06 10.41
C SER A 421 -5.20 -16.45 11.76
N SER A 422 -5.93 -15.34 11.76
CA SER A 422 -6.42 -14.67 12.97
C SER A 422 -7.86 -15.06 13.36
N GLY A 423 -8.51 -15.94 12.59
CA GLY A 423 -9.90 -16.35 12.80
C GLY A 423 -10.75 -16.20 11.53
N THR A 424 -12.04 -15.90 11.69
CA THR A 424 -12.95 -15.77 10.55
C THR A 424 -13.17 -14.30 10.20
N LEU A 425 -13.03 -13.97 8.92
CA LEU A 425 -13.32 -12.64 8.38
C LEU A 425 -14.53 -12.71 7.44
N THR A 426 -15.24 -11.60 7.27
CA THR A 426 -16.27 -11.48 6.22
C THR A 426 -15.92 -10.33 5.28
N ALA A 427 -15.79 -10.63 3.99
CA ALA A 427 -15.69 -9.62 2.93
C ALA A 427 -17.03 -9.53 2.18
N ARG A 428 -17.62 -8.34 2.16
CA ARG A 428 -18.90 -8.08 1.51
C ARG A 428 -18.70 -7.36 0.20
N ALA A 429 -19.19 -7.95 -0.90
CA ALA A 429 -19.39 -7.26 -2.16
C ALA A 429 -20.86 -6.88 -2.32
N ARG A 430 -21.16 -5.60 -2.53
CA ARG A 430 -22.51 -5.07 -2.76
C ARG A 430 -22.62 -4.54 -4.18
N PHE A 431 -23.58 -5.07 -4.93
CA PHE A 431 -23.85 -4.71 -6.33
C PHE A 431 -25.15 -3.95 -6.46
N GLU A 432 -25.12 -2.84 -7.19
CA GLU A 432 -26.31 -2.04 -7.52
C GLU A 432 -26.12 -1.32 -8.86
N VAL A 433 -27.23 -0.90 -9.48
CA VAL A 433 -27.20 -0.06 -10.67
C VAL A 433 -27.34 1.40 -10.24
N ASP A 434 -26.47 2.26 -10.75
CA ASP A 434 -26.49 3.69 -10.46
C ASP A 434 -26.22 4.51 -11.71
N GLY A 435 -27.22 5.28 -12.15
CA GLY A 435 -27.16 6.13 -13.34
C GLY A 435 -26.64 5.46 -14.63
N GLY A 436 -26.76 4.13 -14.74
CA GLY A 436 -26.27 3.36 -15.88
C GLY A 436 -24.95 2.60 -15.64
N ALA A 437 -24.25 2.86 -14.53
CA ALA A 437 -23.10 2.08 -14.11
C ALA A 437 -23.51 0.85 -13.30
N LEU A 438 -22.71 -0.21 -13.37
CA LEU A 438 -22.69 -1.24 -12.34
C LEU A 438 -21.77 -0.79 -11.20
N ARG A 439 -22.33 -0.55 -10.02
CA ARG A 439 -21.59 -0.28 -8.79
C ARG A 439 -21.28 -1.56 -8.04
N MET A 440 -20.07 -1.67 -7.52
CA MET A 440 -19.58 -2.78 -6.72
C MET A 440 -18.81 -2.24 -5.51
N ALA A 441 -19.45 -2.21 -4.35
CA ALA A 441 -18.85 -1.73 -3.09
C ALA A 441 -18.30 -2.89 -2.25
N TRP A 442 -17.05 -2.74 -1.80
CA TRP A 442 -16.37 -3.68 -0.90
C TRP A 442 -16.32 -3.13 0.52
N THR A 443 -16.68 -3.96 1.49
CA THR A 443 -16.59 -3.64 2.93
C THR A 443 -16.21 -4.86 3.75
N LEU A 444 -15.65 -4.65 4.94
CA LEU A 444 -15.36 -5.70 5.94
C LEU A 444 -16.33 -5.61 7.14
N PRO A 445 -17.59 -6.09 7.01
CA PRO A 445 -18.57 -5.97 8.07
C PRO A 445 -18.15 -6.71 9.35
N GLY A 446 -18.43 -6.08 10.50
CA GLY A 446 -18.20 -6.67 11.82
C GLY A 446 -16.72 -6.68 12.25
N GLN A 447 -15.83 -6.01 11.52
CA GLN A 447 -14.44 -5.85 11.89
C GLN A 447 -14.19 -4.47 12.51
N SER A 448 -13.33 -4.42 13.52
CA SER A 448 -12.81 -3.18 14.11
C SER A 448 -11.32 -3.08 13.76
N PRO A 449 -10.92 -2.17 12.86
CA PRO A 449 -9.54 -2.04 12.48
C PRO A 449 -8.65 -1.63 13.66
N ASP A 450 -7.44 -2.18 13.72
CA ASP A 450 -6.40 -1.76 14.66
C ASP A 450 -5.89 -0.34 14.32
N ALA A 451 -4.93 0.17 15.10
CA ALA A 451 -4.34 1.50 14.88
C ALA A 451 -3.64 1.65 13.52
N ARG A 452 -3.29 0.54 12.84
CA ARG A 452 -2.72 0.52 11.49
C ARG A 452 -3.79 0.28 10.42
N GLY A 453 -5.06 0.16 10.81
CA GLY A 453 -6.19 -0.11 9.94
C GLY A 453 -6.34 -1.57 9.52
N ALA A 454 -5.78 -2.56 10.24
CA ALA A 454 -5.97 -3.98 9.95
C ALA A 454 -7.16 -4.57 10.76
N PRO A 455 -8.02 -5.43 10.17
CA PRO A 455 -7.95 -5.91 8.81
C PRO A 455 -8.44 -4.87 7.81
N ARG A 456 -7.77 -4.77 6.66
CA ARG A 456 -8.21 -3.95 5.52
C ARG A 456 -7.99 -4.65 4.20
N PHE A 457 -8.77 -4.25 3.20
CA PHE A 457 -8.37 -4.49 1.82
C PHE A 457 -7.04 -3.77 1.54
N THR A 458 -6.11 -4.52 0.98
CA THR A 458 -4.79 -4.04 0.55
C THR A 458 -4.63 -4.11 -0.97
N LYS A 459 -5.60 -4.76 -1.64
CA LYS A 459 -5.71 -4.84 -3.08
C LYS A 459 -7.13 -5.22 -3.48
N LEU A 460 -7.71 -4.44 -4.37
CA LEU A 460 -8.99 -4.67 -5.02
C LEU A 460 -8.82 -4.32 -6.50
N GLY A 461 -9.35 -5.14 -7.40
CA GLY A 461 -9.39 -4.83 -8.82
C GLY A 461 -10.04 -5.95 -9.65
N ILE A 462 -10.46 -5.63 -10.86
CA ILE A 462 -11.05 -6.63 -11.76
C ILE A 462 -9.99 -7.65 -12.24
N GLY A 463 -10.43 -8.84 -12.60
CA GLY A 463 -9.59 -9.92 -13.11
C GLY A 463 -9.33 -9.85 -14.63
N ALA A 464 -8.98 -11.00 -15.20
CA ALA A 464 -8.57 -11.13 -16.60
C ALA A 464 -9.76 -10.95 -17.56
N ALA A 465 -9.58 -10.15 -18.60
CA ALA A 465 -10.58 -9.93 -19.64
C ALA A 465 -10.56 -11.05 -20.70
N SER A 466 -11.70 -11.33 -21.34
CA SER A 466 -11.78 -12.23 -22.49
C SER A 466 -11.08 -11.70 -23.75
N GLU A 467 -10.94 -10.38 -23.84
CA GLU A 467 -10.37 -9.68 -24.98
C GLU A 467 -9.01 -9.07 -24.63
N LYS A 468 -8.11 -9.02 -25.61
CA LYS A 468 -6.87 -8.22 -25.48
C LYS A 468 -7.21 -6.73 -25.47
N VAL A 469 -6.42 -5.94 -24.77
CA VAL A 469 -6.59 -4.47 -24.74
C VAL A 469 -6.23 -3.89 -26.12
N GLY A 470 -7.18 -3.18 -26.74
CA GLY A 470 -6.94 -2.45 -27.98
C GLY A 470 -6.34 -1.07 -27.72
N ARG A 471 -7.04 -0.25 -26.94
CA ARG A 471 -6.55 1.07 -26.46
C ARG A 471 -6.84 1.26 -24.98
N PHE A 472 -5.90 1.85 -24.28
CA PHE A 472 -6.00 2.22 -22.88
C PHE A 472 -5.92 3.74 -22.71
N TYR A 473 -6.79 4.29 -21.88
CA TYR A 473 -6.90 5.72 -21.59
C TYR A 473 -6.77 5.97 -20.08
N ALA A 474 -5.89 6.90 -19.69
CA ALA A 474 -5.71 7.27 -18.28
C ALA A 474 -5.23 8.71 -18.09
N GLY A 475 -5.49 9.27 -16.91
CA GLY A 475 -4.99 10.59 -16.52
C GLY A 475 -5.51 11.71 -17.42
N PHE A 476 -4.69 12.74 -17.63
CA PHE A 476 -5.05 13.94 -18.40
C PHE A 476 -4.94 13.79 -19.93
N GLY A 477 -4.75 12.58 -20.45
CA GLY A 477 -4.64 12.36 -21.90
C GLY A 477 -3.71 11.23 -22.34
N ASN A 478 -3.28 10.34 -21.44
CA ASN A 478 -2.48 9.18 -21.85
C ASN A 478 -3.36 8.26 -22.69
N VAL A 479 -2.91 7.96 -23.91
CA VAL A 479 -3.48 6.96 -24.80
C VAL A 479 -2.37 5.98 -25.15
N VAL A 480 -2.59 4.71 -24.86
CA VAL A 480 -1.64 3.64 -25.22
C VAL A 480 -2.37 2.63 -26.10
N GLU A 481 -1.92 2.52 -27.35
CA GLU A 481 -2.41 1.51 -28.29
C GLU A 481 -1.66 0.20 -28.08
N GLN A 482 -2.41 -0.92 -28.02
CA GLN A 482 -1.88 -2.28 -27.86
C GLN A 482 -0.81 -2.37 -26.75
N PRO A 483 -1.14 -1.96 -25.50
CA PRO A 483 -0.15 -1.79 -24.46
C PRO A 483 0.60 -3.11 -24.16
N GLY A 484 1.91 -3.00 -23.94
CA GLY A 484 2.68 -4.03 -23.24
C GLY A 484 2.39 -4.05 -21.74
N ASP A 485 3.23 -4.73 -20.96
CA ASP A 485 3.11 -4.71 -19.50
C ASP A 485 3.45 -3.33 -18.94
N PHE A 486 2.62 -2.82 -18.03
CA PHE A 486 2.89 -1.56 -17.36
C PHE A 486 2.26 -1.48 -15.97
N ARG A 487 2.77 -0.55 -15.16
CA ARG A 487 2.19 -0.14 -13.88
C ARG A 487 2.24 1.38 -13.78
N LEU A 488 1.08 2.04 -13.87
CA LEU A 488 0.95 3.48 -13.71
C LEU A 488 0.49 3.81 -12.30
N SER A 489 1.41 4.24 -11.44
CA SER A 489 1.10 4.65 -10.07
C SER A 489 0.14 5.84 -10.02
N GLY A 490 -0.73 5.86 -9.01
CA GLY A 490 -1.55 7.02 -8.68
C GLY A 490 -0.67 8.24 -8.39
N GLY A 491 -0.96 9.37 -9.03
CA GLY A 491 -0.25 10.63 -8.79
C GLY A 491 -0.57 11.69 -9.84
N GLY A 492 -0.17 12.93 -9.60
CA GLY A 492 -0.47 14.07 -10.48
C GLY A 492 0.06 13.94 -11.90
N PHE A 493 1.14 13.18 -12.10
CA PHE A 493 1.84 13.03 -13.39
C PHE A 493 1.52 11.73 -14.13
N MET A 494 1.20 10.65 -13.41
CA MET A 494 0.99 9.31 -13.98
C MET A 494 -0.51 9.03 -14.10
N LEU A 495 -1.10 8.33 -13.12
CA LEU A 495 -2.54 8.14 -13.03
C LEU A 495 -3.16 9.22 -12.14
N SER A 496 -3.56 10.34 -12.76
CA SER A 496 -4.16 11.50 -12.06
C SER A 496 -5.68 11.40 -11.86
N THR A 497 -6.31 10.40 -12.47
CA THR A 497 -7.76 10.17 -12.43
C THR A 497 -8.11 8.96 -11.57
N ARG A 498 -9.31 8.97 -10.99
CA ARG A 498 -9.89 7.79 -10.29
C ARG A 498 -10.60 6.81 -11.23
N HIS A 499 -10.36 6.96 -12.53
CA HIS A 499 -10.97 6.15 -13.57
C HIS A 499 -10.02 5.97 -14.75
N ILE A 500 -10.21 4.89 -15.48
CA ILE A 500 -9.54 4.54 -16.73
C ILE A 500 -10.56 4.11 -17.77
N GLY A 501 -10.24 4.32 -19.04
CA GLY A 501 -11.03 3.85 -20.17
C GLY A 501 -10.30 2.77 -20.94
N VAL A 502 -11.04 1.81 -21.49
CA VAL A 502 -10.46 0.74 -22.30
C VAL A 502 -11.35 0.47 -23.51
N ASP A 503 -10.76 0.45 -24.70
CA ASP A 503 -11.40 -0.05 -25.92
C ASP A 503 -10.88 -1.46 -26.25
N TYR A 504 -11.79 -2.37 -26.59
CA TYR A 504 -11.47 -3.74 -26.97
C TYR A 504 -11.71 -3.97 -28.47
N PRO A 505 -10.95 -4.89 -29.12
CA PRO A 505 -11.07 -5.17 -30.55
C PRO A 505 -12.46 -5.63 -31.01
N ASN A 506 -13.25 -6.23 -30.12
CA ASN A 506 -14.63 -6.62 -30.42
C ASN A 506 -15.59 -5.41 -30.54
N GLY A 507 -15.11 -4.19 -30.31
CA GLY A 507 -15.87 -2.94 -30.43
C GLY A 507 -16.69 -2.58 -29.19
N LEU A 508 -16.51 -3.30 -28.08
CA LEU A 508 -16.96 -2.86 -26.76
C LEU A 508 -15.83 -2.10 -26.05
N SER A 509 -16.24 -1.22 -25.15
CA SER A 509 -15.38 -0.45 -24.27
C SER A 509 -15.88 -0.58 -22.83
N LEU A 510 -14.96 -0.48 -21.88
CA LEU A 510 -15.29 -0.43 -20.47
C LEU A 510 -14.53 0.70 -19.79
N LEU A 511 -15.26 1.56 -19.08
CA LEU A 511 -14.66 2.43 -18.08
C LEU A 511 -14.67 1.72 -16.73
N GLN A 512 -13.53 1.74 -16.05
CA GLN A 512 -13.37 1.32 -14.66
C GLN A 512 -13.11 2.56 -13.81
N ALA A 513 -13.84 2.75 -12.72
CA ALA A 513 -13.61 3.83 -11.77
C ALA A 513 -13.69 3.33 -10.33
N CYS A 514 -13.05 4.06 -9.41
CA CYS A 514 -13.20 3.87 -7.97
C CYS A 514 -13.52 5.19 -7.25
N ASP A 515 -14.18 5.11 -6.10
CA ASP A 515 -14.57 6.27 -5.29
C ASP A 515 -13.40 6.89 -4.51
N ILE A 516 -12.40 6.08 -4.14
CA ILE A 516 -11.14 6.56 -3.57
C ILE A 516 -10.05 6.71 -4.63
N PHE A 517 -8.95 7.39 -4.29
CA PHE A 517 -7.84 7.53 -5.24
C PHE A 517 -7.13 6.18 -5.42
N PRO A 518 -6.93 5.70 -6.67
CA PRO A 518 -6.36 4.39 -6.93
C PRO A 518 -4.87 4.36 -6.59
N ASP A 519 -4.38 3.19 -6.20
CA ASP A 519 -2.95 2.98 -6.01
C ASP A 519 -2.23 2.99 -7.35
N HIS A 520 -2.84 2.39 -8.38
CA HIS A 520 -2.29 2.32 -9.75
C HIS A 520 -3.29 1.74 -10.76
N ALA A 521 -3.00 1.92 -12.04
CA ALA A 521 -3.52 1.10 -13.13
C ALA A 521 -2.44 0.12 -13.59
N ILE A 522 -2.78 -1.15 -13.76
CA ILE A 522 -1.84 -2.20 -14.16
C ILE A 522 -2.32 -2.92 -15.41
N HIS A 523 -1.41 -3.18 -16.34
CA HIS A 523 -1.61 -4.12 -17.43
C HIS A 523 -0.61 -5.26 -17.31
N GLU A 524 -1.14 -6.48 -17.21
CA GLU A 524 -0.41 -7.73 -17.19
C GLU A 524 -0.85 -8.52 -18.42
N SER A 525 -0.16 -8.32 -19.55
CA SER A 525 -0.52 -8.85 -20.87
C SER A 525 -0.60 -10.38 -20.88
N ARG A 526 0.32 -11.06 -20.17
CA ARG A 526 0.32 -12.52 -19.99
C ARG A 526 -0.93 -13.04 -19.28
N LEU A 527 -1.50 -12.24 -18.37
CA LEU A 527 -2.72 -12.56 -17.64
C LEU A 527 -3.97 -11.98 -18.30
N GLN A 528 -3.83 -11.28 -19.44
CA GLN A 528 -4.90 -10.51 -20.09
C GLN A 528 -5.65 -9.62 -19.11
N ARG A 529 -4.93 -9.01 -18.17
CA ARG A 529 -5.52 -8.26 -17.06
C ARG A 529 -5.12 -6.81 -17.14
N LEU A 530 -6.11 -5.95 -17.37
CA LEU A 530 -6.00 -4.50 -17.23
C LEU A 530 -6.95 -4.05 -16.15
N ALA A 531 -6.41 -3.58 -15.03
CA ALA A 531 -7.20 -3.25 -13.85
C ALA A 531 -6.81 -1.88 -13.27
N LEU A 532 -7.82 -1.13 -12.87
CA LEU A 532 -7.67 -0.11 -11.84
C LEU A 532 -7.57 -0.82 -10.48
N GLU A 533 -6.49 -0.60 -9.75
CA GLU A 533 -6.27 -1.22 -8.44
C GLU A 533 -6.32 -0.19 -7.32
N THR A 534 -6.98 -0.56 -6.21
CA THR A 534 -7.06 0.26 -5.01
C THR A 534 -7.09 -0.60 -3.75
N GLN A 535 -7.10 0.05 -2.59
CA GLN A 535 -7.09 -0.56 -1.25
C GLN A 535 -8.26 -0.02 -0.41
N HIS A 536 -8.36 -0.41 0.86
CA HIS A 536 -9.46 -0.01 1.78
C HIS A 536 -10.87 -0.38 1.28
N ASP A 537 -11.87 -0.01 2.07
CA ASP A 537 -13.27 -0.08 1.63
C ASP A 537 -13.45 0.88 0.45
N ALA A 538 -13.81 0.31 -0.70
CA ALA A 538 -13.86 1.02 -1.97
C ALA A 538 -15.06 0.59 -2.80
N THR A 539 -15.62 1.53 -3.56
CA THR A 539 -16.67 1.29 -4.54
C THR A 539 -16.11 1.40 -5.95
N PHE A 540 -16.23 0.32 -6.72
CA PHE A 540 -15.95 0.33 -8.14
C PHE A 540 -17.22 0.68 -8.94
N MET A 541 -17.03 1.42 -10.02
CA MET A 541 -18.04 1.70 -11.04
C MET A 541 -17.55 1.19 -12.39
N PHE A 542 -18.39 0.39 -13.04
CA PHE A 542 -18.12 -0.13 -14.37
C PHE A 542 -19.17 0.41 -15.35
N VAL A 543 -18.72 1.08 -16.41
CA VAL A 543 -19.60 1.68 -17.42
C VAL A 543 -19.25 1.10 -18.79
N PRO A 544 -20.09 0.21 -19.36
CA PRO A 544 -19.87 -0.32 -20.70
C PRO A 544 -20.28 0.70 -21.76
N SER A 545 -19.65 0.63 -22.94
CA SER A 545 -20.12 1.35 -24.13
C SER A 545 -19.75 0.59 -25.42
N SER A 546 -20.60 0.69 -26.43
CA SER A 546 -20.31 0.30 -27.81
C SER A 546 -19.89 1.48 -28.70
N LYS A 547 -19.80 2.68 -28.13
CA LYS A 547 -19.44 3.95 -28.79
C LYS A 547 -18.05 4.46 -28.39
N GLY A 548 -17.25 3.64 -27.72
CA GLY A 548 -15.90 3.97 -27.26
C GLY A 548 -15.80 4.38 -25.79
N ALA A 549 -14.59 4.31 -25.22
CA ALA A 549 -14.33 4.62 -23.82
C ALA A 549 -14.70 6.06 -23.41
N PHE A 550 -14.63 7.03 -24.33
CA PHE A 550 -15.05 8.41 -24.06
C PHE A 550 -16.56 8.56 -23.86
N ASP A 551 -17.37 7.72 -24.51
CA ASP A 551 -18.81 7.70 -24.27
C ASP A 551 -19.13 7.18 -22.86
N ALA A 552 -18.43 6.12 -22.43
CA ALA A 552 -18.48 5.64 -21.06
C ALA A 552 -17.99 6.69 -20.04
N ALA A 553 -16.93 7.45 -20.37
CA ALA A 553 -16.43 8.55 -19.54
C ALA A 553 -17.43 9.70 -19.36
N ARG A 554 -18.14 10.08 -20.43
CA ARG A 554 -19.21 11.09 -20.34
C ARG A 554 -20.36 10.62 -19.47
N ALA A 555 -20.78 9.36 -19.60
CA ALA A 555 -21.80 8.79 -18.72
C ALA A 555 -21.32 8.77 -17.26
N TYR A 556 -20.09 8.34 -17.00
CA TYR A 556 -19.50 8.38 -15.66
C TYR A 556 -19.50 9.79 -15.06
N ALA A 557 -19.12 10.82 -15.83
CA ALA A 557 -19.14 12.21 -15.37
C ALA A 557 -20.56 12.70 -15.01
N GLN A 558 -21.59 12.26 -15.74
CA GLN A 558 -22.99 12.55 -15.41
C GLN A 558 -23.44 11.84 -14.12
N ILE A 559 -23.01 10.60 -13.91
CA ILE A 559 -23.33 9.80 -12.71
C ILE A 559 -22.72 10.43 -11.45
N THR A 560 -21.46 10.88 -11.53
CA THR A 560 -20.75 11.41 -10.36
C THR A 560 -21.04 12.89 -10.09
N GLY A 561 -21.47 13.65 -11.09
CA GLY A 561 -21.79 15.07 -10.93
C GLY A 561 -20.58 15.93 -10.55
N PHE A 562 -19.37 15.55 -10.97
CA PHE A 562 -18.17 16.34 -10.66
C PHE A 562 -18.22 17.72 -11.30
N GLU A 563 -18.05 18.76 -10.49
CA GLU A 563 -17.95 20.14 -10.96
C GLU A 563 -16.50 20.51 -11.27
N LYS A 564 -16.32 21.32 -12.31
CA LYS A 564 -15.01 21.91 -12.61
C LYS A 564 -14.56 22.79 -11.43
N GLY A 565 -13.29 22.69 -11.05
CA GLY A 565 -12.70 23.59 -10.07
C GLY A 565 -12.71 25.05 -10.56
N ARG A 566 -12.78 26.02 -9.64
CA ARG A 566 -12.88 27.47 -9.96
C ARG A 566 -11.78 27.97 -10.91
N GLY A 567 -10.59 27.37 -10.87
CA GLY A 567 -9.45 27.74 -11.72
C GLY A 567 -9.45 27.12 -13.12
N VAL A 568 -10.32 26.13 -13.40
CA VAL A 568 -10.30 25.38 -14.67
C VAL A 568 -10.50 26.29 -15.86
N ASP A 569 -11.46 27.23 -15.82
CA ASP A 569 -11.71 28.16 -16.93
C ASP A 569 -10.51 29.06 -17.24
N GLY A 570 -9.70 29.36 -16.23
CA GLY A 570 -8.49 30.17 -16.37
C GLY A 570 -7.31 29.42 -16.98
N VAL A 571 -7.31 28.08 -16.94
CA VAL A 571 -6.22 27.21 -17.44
C VAL A 571 -6.63 26.33 -18.63
N LEU A 572 -7.92 26.24 -18.94
CA LEU A 572 -8.44 25.46 -20.05
C LEU A 572 -7.83 25.95 -21.38
N GLY A 573 -7.24 25.03 -22.15
CA GLY A 573 -6.51 25.37 -23.38
C GLY A 573 -5.18 26.12 -23.17
N ARG A 574 -4.77 26.36 -21.91
CA ARG A 574 -3.50 27.02 -21.54
C ARG A 574 -2.52 26.09 -20.82
N MET A 575 -2.98 24.91 -20.38
CA MET A 575 -2.09 23.87 -19.89
C MET A 575 -1.24 23.33 -21.04
N CYS A 576 0.06 23.60 -20.98
CA CYS A 576 1.04 22.84 -21.73
C CYS A 576 1.21 21.50 -21.01
N ILE A 577 0.95 20.39 -21.71
CA ILE A 577 1.39 19.08 -21.25
C ILE A 577 2.89 19.05 -21.55
N ASP A 578 3.68 19.31 -20.52
CA ASP A 578 5.13 19.24 -20.61
C ASP A 578 5.51 17.78 -20.82
N GLN A 579 5.92 17.44 -22.05
CA GLN A 579 6.34 16.10 -22.44
C GLN A 579 7.86 16.06 -22.29
N TRP A 580 8.35 15.53 -21.17
CA TRP A 580 9.78 15.28 -20.94
C TRP A 580 10.20 13.93 -21.54
#